data_AF-A0AA90JWT8-F1
#
_entry.id   AF-A0AA90JWT8-F1
#
_cell.length_a   1.000
_cell.length_b   1.000
_cell.length_c   1.000
_cell.angle_alpha   90.00
_cell.angle_beta   90.00
_cell.angle_gamma   90.00
#
_symmetry.space_group_name_H-M   'P 1'
#
loop_
_entity.id
_entity.type
_entity.pdbx_description
1 polymer ?
#
loop_
_entity_poly.entity_id
_entity_poly.type
_entity_poly.pdbx_seq_one_letter_code
_entity_poly.pdbx_strand_id
1 'polypeptide(L)' 'MAEALNGSFKAELIEYQGPWRNADQVERAVVQWVGRYNTERLHSALDYLPPEEFETQHYRSQAATNAA' A
#
# COMPACT_ATOMS: atom_id res chain seq x y z
N MET A 1 -1.14 6.12 10.67
CA MET A 1 -1.12 5.65 9.26
C MET A 1 0.31 5.31 8.82
N ALA A 2 1.23 6.28 8.81
CA ALA A 2 2.63 6.06 8.37
C ALA A 2 3.37 4.98 9.18
N GLU A 3 3.12 4.88 10.49
CA GLU A 3 3.76 3.86 11.35
C GLU A 3 3.36 2.44 10.97
N ALA A 4 2.07 2.18 10.68
CA ALA A 4 1.58 0.86 10.29
C ALA A 4 2.09 0.44 8.90
N LEU A 5 2.21 1.40 7.98
CA LEU A 5 2.83 1.20 6.66
C LEU A 5 4.31 0.84 6.81
N ASN A 6 5.08 1.62 7.57
CA ASN A 6 6.50 1.38 7.80
C ASN A 6 6.75 0.04 8.53
N GLY A 7 5.89 -0.31 9.50
CA GLY A 7 5.94 -1.60 10.18
C GLY A 7 5.72 -2.77 9.23
N SER A 8 4.68 -2.70 8.38
CA SER A 8 4.40 -3.75 7.38
C SER A 8 5.55 -3.87 6.36
N PHE A 9 6.05 -2.73 5.88
CA PHE A 9 7.17 -2.68 4.93
C PHE A 9 8.41 -3.41 5.47
N LYS A 10 8.83 -3.09 6.70
CA LYS A 10 10.02 -3.71 7.32
C LYS A 10 9.82 -5.20 7.55
N ALA A 11 8.68 -5.60 8.11
CA ALA A 11 8.39 -7.01 8.40
C ALA A 11 8.38 -7.86 7.11
N GLU A 12 7.75 -7.38 6.04
CA GLU A 12 7.56 -8.18 4.84
C GLU A 12 8.78 -8.16 3.90
N LEU A 13 9.42 -7.00 3.69
CA LEU A 13 10.55 -6.89 2.75
C LEU A 13 11.91 -7.13 3.38
N ILE A 14 12.11 -6.74 4.64
CA ILE A 14 13.43 -6.81 5.28
C ILE A 14 13.56 -8.09 6.10
N GLU A 15 12.56 -8.41 6.91
CA GLU A 15 12.61 -9.58 7.79
C GLU A 15 12.24 -10.88 7.07
N TYR A 16 11.20 -10.88 6.23
CA TYR A 16 10.70 -12.10 5.59
C TYR A 16 11.34 -12.43 4.23
N GLN A 17 11.52 -11.43 3.35
CA GLN A 17 12.01 -11.65 1.98
C GLN A 17 13.53 -11.48 1.80
N GLY A 18 14.22 -10.93 2.80
CA GLY A 18 15.68 -10.81 2.80
C GLY A 18 16.39 -12.16 3.00
N PRO A 19 17.73 -12.21 2.87
CA PRO A 19 18.65 -11.10 2.60
C PRO A 19 18.80 -10.78 1.10
N TRP A 20 18.92 -9.50 0.77
CA TRP A 20 19.08 -9.01 -0.59
C TRP A 20 20.57 -8.88 -0.97
N ARG A 21 20.92 -9.23 -2.22
CA ARG A 21 22.33 -9.23 -2.67
C ARG A 21 22.78 -7.92 -3.31
N ASN A 22 21.84 -7.14 -3.85
CA ASN A 22 22.09 -5.86 -4.52
C ASN A 22 20.85 -4.97 -4.52
N ALA A 23 21.02 -3.69 -4.88
CA ALA A 23 19.94 -2.70 -4.92
C ALA A 23 18.82 -3.08 -5.90
N ASP A 24 19.18 -3.59 -7.07
CA ASP A 24 18.24 -4.00 -8.12
C ASP A 24 17.24 -5.09 -7.66
N GLN A 25 17.65 -6.02 -6.78
CA GLN A 25 16.73 -6.96 -6.14
C GLN A 25 15.76 -6.26 -5.18
N VAL A 26 16.25 -5.31 -4.37
CA VAL A 26 15.44 -4.54 -3.43
C VAL A 26 14.42 -3.69 -4.20
N GLU A 27 14.83 -3.01 -5.25
CA GLU A 27 13.95 -2.15 -6.06
C GLU A 27 12.78 -2.93 -6.66
N ARG A 28 13.05 -4.11 -7.25
CA ARG A 28 11.99 -4.99 -7.76
C ARG A 28 11.06 -5.49 -6.66
N ALA A 29 11.60 -5.81 -5.49
CA ALA A 29 10.81 -6.28 -4.36
C ALA A 29 9.90 -5.16 -3.81
N VAL A 30 10.43 -3.93 -3.72
CA VAL A 30 9.67 -2.75 -3.32
C VAL A 30 8.52 -2.48 -4.29
N VAL A 31 8.77 -2.50 -5.61
CA VAL A 31 7.71 -2.28 -6.61
C VAL A 31 6.60 -3.32 -6.47
N GLN A 32 6.96 -4.60 -6.33
CA GLN A 32 5.98 -5.66 -6.11
C GLN A 32 5.22 -5.49 -4.79
N TRP A 33 5.92 -5.13 -3.70
CA TRP A 33 5.29 -4.92 -2.41
C TRP A 33 4.31 -3.74 -2.43
N VAL A 34 4.69 -2.61 -3.03
CA VAL A 34 3.82 -1.42 -3.17
C VAL A 34 2.59 -1.77 -4.02
N GLY A 35 2.77 -2.50 -5.12
CA GLY A 35 1.65 -2.99 -5.94
C GLY A 35 0.65 -3.75 -5.09
N ARG A 36 1.08 -4.84 -4.44
CA ARG A 36 0.19 -5.66 -3.59
C ARG A 36 -0.40 -4.88 -2.42
N TYR A 37 0.37 -3.98 -1.80
CA TYR A 37 -0.12 -3.16 -0.69
C TYR A 37 -1.28 -2.27 -1.13
N ASN A 38 -1.18 -1.65 -2.31
CA ASN A 38 -2.20 -0.72 -2.78
C ASN A 38 -3.44 -1.41 -3.36
N THR A 39 -3.27 -2.56 -4.03
CA THR A 39 -4.36 -3.22 -4.78
C THR A 39 -5.00 -4.38 -4.05
N GLU A 40 -4.30 -5.05 -3.14
CA GLU A 40 -4.75 -6.32 -2.55
C GLU A 40 -4.85 -6.28 -1.02
N ARG A 41 -4.07 -5.43 -0.34
CA ARG A 41 -4.03 -5.44 1.13
C ARG A 41 -5.26 -4.76 1.72
N LEU A 42 -6.03 -5.52 2.50
CA LEU A 42 -7.21 -4.99 3.18
C LEU A 42 -6.80 -4.31 4.49
N HIS A 43 -7.35 -3.12 4.74
CA HIS A 43 -7.11 -2.37 5.97
C HIS A 43 -8.41 -2.21 6.75
N SER A 44 -8.46 -2.69 7.99
CA SER A 44 -9.65 -2.55 8.86
C SER A 44 -10.03 -1.08 9.11
N ALA A 45 -9.05 -0.18 9.10
CA ALA A 45 -9.29 1.27 9.18
C ALA A 45 -9.93 1.87 7.91
N LEU A 46 -9.87 1.15 6.78
CA LEU A 46 -10.47 1.53 5.49
C LEU A 46 -11.70 0.67 5.17
N ASP A 47 -12.42 0.18 6.20
CA ASP A 47 -13.55 -0.73 6.04
C ASP A 47 -13.20 -2.03 5.28
N TYR A 48 -11.98 -2.53 5.50
CA TYR A 48 -11.44 -3.69 4.77
C TYR A 48 -11.35 -3.49 3.26
N LEU A 49 -11.11 -2.26 2.81
CA LEU A 49 -10.77 -1.97 1.41
C LEU A 49 -9.25 -1.87 1.21
N PRO A 50 -8.77 -2.16 -0.01
CA PRO A 50 -7.46 -1.74 -0.47
C PRO A 50 -7.33 -0.21 -0.49
N PRO A 51 -6.12 0.34 -0.28
CA PRO A 51 -5.87 1.77 -0.35
C PRO A 51 -6.35 2.40 -1.67
N GLU A 52 -6.06 1.76 -2.81
CA GLU A 52 -6.44 2.26 -4.13
C GLU A 52 -7.97 2.42 -4.29
N GLU A 53 -8.72 1.42 -3.81
CA GLU A 53 -10.18 1.44 -3.87
C GLU A 53 -10.76 2.50 -2.93
N PHE A 54 -10.19 2.63 -1.72
CA PHE A 54 -10.59 3.67 -0.78
C PHE A 54 -10.35 5.07 -1.34
N GLU A 55 -9.17 5.33 -1.92
CA GLU A 55 -8.83 6.60 -2.55
C GLU A 55 -9.76 6.89 -3.74
N THR A 56 -10.02 5.90 -4.60
CA THR A 56 -10.94 6.03 -5.73
C THR A 56 -12.35 6.44 -5.28
N GLN A 57 -12.87 5.81 -4.22
CA GLN A 57 -14.17 6.18 -3.66
C GLN A 57 -14.16 7.59 -3.06
N HIS A 58 -13.08 7.95 -2.36
CA HIS A 58 -12.93 9.27 -1.77
C HIS A 58 -12.89 10.38 -2.84
N TYR A 59 -12.12 10.21 -3.91
CA TYR A 59 -12.05 11.16 -5.02
C TYR A 59 -13.37 11.28 -5.77
N ARG A 60 -14.09 10.17 -6.00
CA ARG A 60 -15.44 10.20 -6.60
C ARG A 60 -16.41 11.02 -5.76
N SER A 61 -16.38 10.84 -4.45
CA SER A 61 -17.26 11.55 -3.50
C SER A 61 -16.94 13.05 -3.46
N GLN A 62 -15.65 13.41 -3.47
CA GLN A 62 -15.22 14.81 -3.54
C GLN A 62 -15.61 15.46 -4.87
N ALA A 63 -15.43 14.77 -5.99
CA ALA A 63 -15.82 15.29 -7.30
C ALA A 63 -17.33 15.54 -7.39
N ALA A 64 -18.15 14.64 -6.84
CA ALA A 64 -19.60 14.82 -6.76
C ALA A 64 -19.99 15.99 -5.85
N THR A 65 -19.28 16.19 -4.73
CA THR A 65 -19.51 17.32 -3.82
C THR A 65 -19.14 18.66 -4.48
N ASN A 66 -18.05 18.71 -5.24
CA ASN A 66 -17.60 19.93 -5.91
C ASN A 66 -18.45 20.31 -7.14
N ALA A 67 -19.27 19.39 -7.65
CA ALA A 67 -20.14 19.60 -8.80
C ALA A 67 -21.59 20.02 -8.41
N ALA A 68 -21.91 20.02 -7.12
CA ALA A 68 -23.20 20.42 -6.55
C ALA A 68 -23.16 21.87 -6.05
#